data_AF-A0A9J6CB30-F1
#
_entry.id   AF-A0A9J6CB30-F1
#
_cell.length_a   1.000
_cell.length_b   1.000
_cell.length_c   1.000
_cell.angle_alpha   90.00
_cell.angle_beta   90.00
_cell.angle_gamma   90.00
#
_symmetry.space_group_name_H-M   'P 1'
#
loop_
_entity.id
_entity.type
_entity.pdbx_description
1 polymer ?
#
loop_
_entity_poly.entity_id
_entity_poly.type
_entity_poly.pdbx_seq_one_letter_code
_entity_poly.pdbx_strand_id
1 'polypeptide(L)'
;MALNKTAFSKRAEQLKRYEDSETNRESVVPKNPNERKVRFSAGCIFLAACAAGDKDEVLNMLNSGGADIDTANVDGLTALHQILLITFIRL
;
A
#
# COMPACT_ATOMS: atom_id res chain seq x y z
N MET A 1 38.49 16.33 18.20
CA MET A 1 38.88 15.23 17.28
C MET A 1 37.62 14.44 16.96
N ALA A 2 36.98 14.69 15.81
CA ALA A 2 35.71 14.04 15.48
C ALA A 2 35.99 12.58 15.09
N LEU A 3 35.44 11.64 15.85
CA LEU A 3 35.49 10.22 15.52
C LEU A 3 34.91 10.04 14.10
N ASN A 4 35.73 9.58 13.16
CA ASN A 4 35.27 9.01 11.90
C ASN A 4 34.22 7.95 12.26
N LYS A 5 32.94 8.26 12.07
CA LYS A 5 31.85 7.29 12.22
C LYS A 5 31.63 6.66 10.86
N THR A 6 31.84 5.34 10.77
CA THR A 6 31.55 4.56 9.57
C THR A 6 30.07 4.64 9.21
N ALA A 7 29.71 4.36 7.96
CA ALA A 7 28.31 4.34 7.52
C ALA A 7 27.43 3.40 8.38
N PHE A 8 28.00 2.26 8.79
CA PHE A 8 27.36 1.32 9.71
C PHE A 8 27.09 1.94 11.08
N SER A 9 28.10 2.57 11.71
CA SER A 9 27.93 3.22 13.01
C SER A 9 26.90 4.35 12.97
N LYS A 10 26.86 5.12 11.88
CA LYS A 10 25.85 6.18 11.69
C LYS A 10 24.44 5.61 11.57
N ARG A 11 24.26 4.51 10.83
CA ARG A 11 22.95 3.85 10.70
C ARG A 11 22.48 3.22 12.00
N ALA A 12 23.38 2.58 12.77
CA ALA A 12 23.05 2.05 14.09
C ALA A 12 22.54 3.15 15.05
N GLU A 13 23.20 4.31 15.04
CA GLU A 13 22.76 5.47 15.83
C GLU A 13 21.42 6.04 15.37
N GLN A 14 21.14 6.04 14.06
CA GLN A 14 19.83 6.44 13.52
C GLN A 14 18.71 5.51 13.97
N LEU A 15 18.92 4.19 13.90
CA LEU A 15 17.93 3.21 14.35
C LEU A 15 17.63 3.38 15.85
N LYS A 16 18.67 3.58 16.67
CA LYS A 16 18.48 3.84 18.11
C LYS A 16 17.60 5.07 18.37
N ARG A 17 17.80 6.16 17.62
CA ARG A 17 16.95 7.36 17.72
C ARG A 17 15.52 7.13 17.24
N TYR A 18 15.33 6.26 16.26
CA TYR A 18 14.01 5.94 15.73
C TYR A 18 13.15 5.22 16.76
N GLU A 19 13.72 4.30 17.56
CA GLU A 19 12.98 3.55 18.60
C GLU A 19 12.20 4.46 19.55
N ASP A 20 12.82 5.57 19.99
CA ASP A 20 12.21 6.55 20.92
C ASP A 20 11.39 7.64 20.22
N SER A 21 11.36 7.66 18.87
CA SER A 21 10.72 8.73 18.10
C SER A 21 9.19 8.66 18.15
N GLU A 22 8.53 9.81 18.01
CA GLU A 22 7.07 9.88 17.91
C GLU A 22 6.54 9.07 16.72
N THR A 23 7.26 9.06 15.59
CA THR A 23 6.91 8.27 14.41
C THR A 23 6.80 6.77 14.71
N ASN A 24 7.69 6.23 15.55
CA ASN A 24 7.63 4.82 15.95
C ASN A 24 6.50 4.54 16.96
N ARG A 25 5.99 5.57 17.63
CA ARG A 25 4.91 5.50 18.62
C ARG A 25 3.52 5.72 18.02
N GLU A 26 3.43 6.16 16.77
CA GLU A 26 2.16 6.29 16.05
C GLU A 26 1.46 4.92 15.95
N SER A 27 0.12 4.94 15.96
CA SER A 27 -0.67 3.71 15.91
C SER A 27 -0.49 3.00 14.57
N VAL A 28 -0.27 1.69 14.62
CA VAL A 28 -0.32 0.82 13.42
C VAL A 28 -1.73 0.70 12.85
N VAL A 29 -2.75 1.04 13.64
CA VAL A 29 -4.15 1.04 13.20
C VAL A 29 -4.38 2.23 12.27
N PRO A 30 -4.88 2.01 11.05
CA PRO A 30 -5.19 3.10 10.13
C PRO A 30 -6.20 4.08 10.73
N LYS A 31 -5.93 5.38 10.61
CA LYS A 31 -6.87 6.44 10.99
C LYS A 31 -8.18 6.32 10.20
N ASN A 32 -9.26 6.83 10.79
CA ASN A 32 -10.59 6.80 10.20
C ASN A 32 -10.53 7.32 8.75
N PRO A 33 -11.10 6.60 7.75
CA PRO A 33 -11.07 7.03 6.35
C PRO A 33 -11.52 8.48 6.13
N ASN A 34 -12.43 8.99 6.97
CA ASN A 34 -12.92 10.37 6.90
C ASN A 34 -11.88 11.42 7.29
N GLU A 35 -10.90 11.07 8.13
CA GLU A 35 -9.82 11.96 8.59
C GLU A 35 -8.63 12.00 7.64
N ARG A 36 -8.59 11.07 6.67
CA ARG A 36 -7.50 11.00 5.70
C ARG A 36 -7.61 12.15 4.71
N LYS A 37 -6.55 12.95 4.62
CA LYS A 37 -6.43 14.06 3.67
C LYS A 37 -6.26 13.59 2.23
N VAL A 38 -5.62 12.42 2.03
CA VAL A 38 -5.37 11.83 0.73
C VAL A 38 -6.43 10.77 0.46
N ARG A 39 -7.05 10.83 -0.72
CA ARG A 39 -8.08 9.90 -1.17
C ARG A 39 -7.75 9.42 -2.58
N PHE A 40 -8.01 8.15 -2.84
CA PHE A 40 -7.91 7.56 -4.16
C PHE A 40 -9.30 7.31 -4.71
N SER A 41 -9.43 7.28 -6.03
CA SER A 41 -10.69 6.89 -6.67
C SER A 41 -11.00 5.42 -6.34
N ALA A 42 -12.29 5.08 -6.30
CA ALA A 42 -12.69 3.72 -5.97
C ALA A 42 -12.14 2.69 -6.98
N GLY A 43 -12.04 3.05 -8.27
CA GLY A 43 -11.43 2.18 -9.26
C GLY A 43 -9.93 1.91 -9.02
N CYS A 44 -9.18 2.90 -8.52
CA CYS A 44 -7.77 2.72 -8.14
C CYS A 44 -7.63 1.78 -6.94
N ILE A 45 -8.49 1.94 -5.93
CA ILE A 45 -8.51 1.08 -4.74
C ILE A 45 -8.90 -0.35 -5.13
N PHE A 46 -9.91 -0.52 -5.98
CA PHE A 46 -10.36 -1.82 -6.47
C PHE A 46 -9.25 -2.60 -7.19
N LEU A 47 -8.58 -1.97 -8.15
CA LEU A 47 -7.47 -2.60 -8.87
C LEU A 47 -6.29 -2.95 -7.94
N ALA A 48 -6.02 -2.11 -6.93
CA ALA A 48 -4.99 -2.38 -5.93
C ALA A 48 -5.36 -3.59 -5.05
N ALA A 49 -6.61 -3.68 -4.59
CA ALA A 49 -7.11 -4.83 -3.82
C ALA A 49 -7.02 -6.13 -4.64
N CYS A 50 -7.40 -6.09 -5.93
CA CYS A 50 -7.24 -7.22 -6.84
C CYS A 50 -5.76 -7.65 -6.98
N ALA A 51 -4.85 -6.68 -7.18
CA ALA A 51 -3.43 -6.95 -7.33
C ALA A 51 -2.77 -7.49 -6.04
N ALA A 52 -3.26 -7.06 -4.87
CA ALA A 52 -2.84 -7.59 -3.57
C ALA A 52 -3.40 -8.98 -3.27
N GLY A 53 -4.43 -9.42 -4.01
CA GLY A 53 -5.15 -10.66 -3.74
C GLY A 53 -6.06 -10.57 -2.50
N ASP A 54 -6.42 -9.37 -2.07
CA ASP A 54 -7.32 -9.13 -0.93
C ASP A 54 -8.77 -9.37 -1.35
N LYS A 55 -9.20 -10.62 -1.24
CA LYS A 55 -10.53 -11.06 -1.68
C LYS A 55 -11.65 -10.41 -0.87
N ASP A 56 -11.43 -10.18 0.42
CA ASP A 56 -12.47 -9.64 1.30
C ASP A 56 -12.75 -8.18 0.95
N GLU A 57 -11.70 -7.38 0.70
CA GLU A 57 -11.87 -6.00 0.23
C GLU A 57 -12.51 -5.94 -1.16
N VAL A 58 -12.05 -6.77 -2.10
CA VAL A 58 -12.65 -6.86 -3.45
C VAL A 58 -14.14 -7.18 -3.37
N LEU A 59 -14.53 -8.20 -2.60
CA LEU A 59 -15.94 -8.59 -2.42
C LEU A 59 -16.75 -7.48 -1.77
N ASN A 60 -16.22 -6.82 -0.73
CA ASN A 60 -16.90 -5.71 -0.08
C ASN A 60 -17.15 -4.54 -1.04
N MET A 61 -16.17 -4.20 -1.88
CA MET A 61 -16.32 -3.14 -2.89
C MET A 61 -17.37 -3.49 -3.95
N LEU A 62 -17.41 -4.74 -4.42
CA LEU A 62 -18.43 -5.19 -5.38
C LEU A 62 -19.83 -5.20 -4.76
N ASN A 63 -19.98 -5.74 -3.54
CA ASN A 63 -21.28 -5.86 -2.87
C ASN A 63 -21.86 -4.50 -2.46
N SER A 64 -21.01 -3.54 -2.08
CA SER A 64 -21.45 -2.18 -1.73
C SER A 64 -21.71 -1.29 -2.95
N GLY A 65 -21.47 -1.78 -4.17
CA GLY A 65 -21.54 -0.98 -5.40
C GLY A 65 -20.45 0.09 -5.48
N GLY A 66 -19.38 -0.05 -4.68
CA GLY A 66 -18.26 0.88 -4.64
C GLY A 66 -17.30 0.73 -5.83
N ALA A 67 -17.36 -0.38 -6.57
CA ALA A 67 -16.56 -0.58 -7.78
C ALA A 67 -17.31 -1.41 -8.84
N ASP A 68 -16.99 -1.15 -10.09
CA ASP A 68 -17.39 -1.97 -11.23
C ASP A 68 -16.35 -3.09 -11.45
N ILE A 69 -16.80 -4.32 -11.69
CA ILE A 69 -15.91 -5.44 -12.01
C ILE A 69 -15.10 -5.18 -13.30
N ASP A 70 -15.67 -4.40 -14.22
CA ASP A 70 -15.06 -4.01 -15.49
C ASP A 70 -14.19 -2.75 -15.38
N THR A 71 -13.94 -2.27 -14.15
CA THR A 71 -13.01 -1.15 -13.91
C THR A 71 -11.66 -1.43 -14.57
N ALA A 72 -11.23 -0.51 -15.42
CA ALA A 72 -9.93 -0.53 -16.08
C ALA A 72 -9.00 0.59 -15.59
N ASN A 73 -7.69 0.37 -15.68
CA ASN A 73 -6.69 1.42 -15.46
C ASN A 73 -6.63 2.39 -16.67
N VAL A 74 -5.72 3.37 -16.62
CA VAL A 74 -5.51 4.34 -17.70
C VAL A 74 -5.12 3.72 -19.05
N ASP A 75 -4.56 2.51 -19.01
CA ASP A 75 -4.16 1.75 -20.20
C ASP A 75 -5.28 0.83 -20.72
N GLY A 76 -6.45 0.82 -20.08
CA GLY A 76 -7.57 -0.05 -20.44
C GLY A 76 -7.50 -1.47 -19.87
N LEU A 77 -6.61 -1.75 -18.92
CA LEU A 77 -6.45 -3.07 -18.31
C LEU A 77 -7.35 -3.25 -17.09
N THR A 78 -8.24 -4.24 -17.14
CA THR A 78 -9.07 -4.67 -15.99
C THR A 78 -8.28 -5.55 -15.01
N ALA A 79 -8.88 -5.84 -13.85
CA ALA A 79 -8.31 -6.75 -12.86
C ALA A 79 -7.94 -8.13 -13.45
N LEU A 80 -8.76 -8.66 -14.36
CA LEU A 80 -8.49 -9.95 -15.01
C LEU A 80 -7.23 -9.92 -15.87
N HIS A 81 -7.03 -8.84 -16.64
CA HIS A 81 -5.80 -8.65 -17.43
C HIS A 81 -4.56 -8.65 -16.52
N GLN A 82 -4.64 -7.95 -15.40
CA GLN A 82 -3.53 -7.83 -14.45
C GLN A 82 -3.17 -9.19 -13.82
N ILE A 83 -4.16 -9.98 -13.41
CA ILE A 83 -3.93 -11.29 -12.82
C ILE A 83 -3.18 -12.19 -13.81
N LEU A 84 -3.65 -12.28 -15.05
CA LEU A 84 -3.03 -13.12 -16.07
C LEU A 84 -1.60 -12.70 -16.38
N LEU A 85 -1.35 -11.39 -16.52
CA LEU A 85 0.00 -10.86 -16.75
C LEU A 85 0.96 -11.15 -15.58
N ILE A 86 0.51 -10.92 -14.35
CA ILE A 86 1.35 -11.07 -13.15
C ILE A 86 1.65 -12.55 -12.87
N THR A 87 0.69 -13.45 -13.08
CA THR A 87 0.91 -14.90 -12.88
C THR A 87 1.77 -15.52 -13.98
N PHE A 88 1.72 -15.00 -15.21
CA PHE A 88 2.48 -15.56 -16.33
C PHE A 88 3.99 -15.22 -16.26
N ILE A 89 4.36 -14.05 -15.72
CA ILE A 89 5.77 -13.63 -15.62
C ILE A 89 6.46 -14.21 -14.36
N ARG A 90 5.70 -14.76 -13.41
CA ARG A 90 6.22 -15.33 -12.15
C ARG A 90 6.39 -16.85 -12.16
N LEU A 91 6.12 -17.52 -13.28
CA LEU A 91 6.43 -18.94 -13.54
C LEU A 91 7.57 -19.03 -14.55
#